data_AF-A0A523S366-F1
#
_entry.id   AF-A0A523S366-F1
#
_cell.length_a   1.000
_cell.length_b   1.000
_cell.length_c   1.000
_cell.angle_alpha   90.00
_cell.angle_beta   90.00
_cell.angle_gamma   90.00
#
_symmetry.space_group_name_H-M   'P 1'
#
loop_
_entity.id
_entity.type
_entity.pdbx_description
1 polymer ?
#
loop_
_entity_poly.entity_id
_entity_poly.type
_entity_poly.pdbx_seq_one_letter_code
_entity_poly.pdbx_strand_id
1 'polypeptide(L)'
;MNSLICGDDIKRIKLQLAPASVVIGWSHGEITQSETINYRTHKPERGGLYAEEIFGPESDYECACGKYKGKKYEGITCEKCHVLVTDSSVRRVNMGHISLASPVIHFWFLKGVSSLLNRLLGMKKKELQRIAYYETEPSEQMLYVVTTSKCKEIHCGETLYESEYAILVDAFPFSVEPAYYVEDAPRILADEGGKVMIEERHLTNGEKMSAVVIGSQEYPIIGDIDLLVEEGDKVSAETVIAERPVDEVCSETGFEMLSTRYGEAIKGEKIMEFVDSLTFLVTRVKNSEVPLKTGDRLTYLEKRAYERVYPDGFVAMTGAAGIKGLLKSLDLDELHRSLNDELQSNVAAGNRRRLIRRLEVVDQLRGSGNNPQDMVLDVVPVLPPSLRPMIQLEGGRFATTDVNDLYRRIINRNNRLKKLIDMGAPEVILRNERRMLQEAVDALIHNEKKETPIRGRDNRPLKSLSERLHGKHGRLRRNLL
;
A
#
# COMPACT_ATOMS: atom_id res chain seq x y z
N MET A 1 -35.58 34.00 -4.37
CA MET A 1 -35.47 34.51 -5.76
C MET A 1 -34.10 34.10 -6.29
N ASN A 2 -33.97 32.90 -6.85
CA ASN A 2 -32.76 32.55 -7.61
C ASN A 2 -32.93 33.14 -9.00
N SER A 3 -32.21 34.21 -9.30
CA SER A 3 -32.03 34.66 -10.68
C SER A 3 -31.41 33.50 -11.46
N LEU A 4 -32.15 32.94 -12.41
CA LEU A 4 -31.63 31.98 -13.38
C LEU A 4 -30.48 32.68 -14.13
N ILE A 5 -29.25 32.31 -13.80
CA ILE A 5 -28.04 32.78 -14.51
C ILE A 5 -28.16 32.24 -15.94
N CYS A 6 -28.26 33.13 -16.93
CA CYS A 6 -28.19 32.74 -18.33
C CYS A 6 -26.74 32.40 -18.70
N GLY A 7 -26.52 31.53 -19.68
CA GLY A 7 -25.17 31.22 -20.17
C GLY A 7 -24.40 32.47 -20.61
N ASP A 8 -25.12 33.47 -21.13
CA ASP A 8 -24.57 34.74 -21.60
C ASP A 8 -24.06 35.64 -20.45
N ASP A 9 -24.48 35.39 -19.21
CA ASP A 9 -24.02 36.14 -18.02
C ASP A 9 -22.65 35.63 -17.51
N ILE A 10 -22.18 34.48 -18.01
CA ILE A 10 -20.95 33.82 -17.52
C ILE A 10 -19.72 34.47 -18.18
N LYS A 11 -19.07 35.40 -17.46
CA LYS A 11 -17.85 36.08 -17.93
C LYS A 11 -16.60 35.21 -17.94
N ARG A 12 -16.47 34.27 -16.99
CA ARG A 12 -15.26 33.44 -16.79
C ARG A 12 -15.63 32.07 -16.23
N ILE A 13 -14.87 31.06 -16.61
CA ILE A 13 -14.94 29.69 -16.06
C ILE A 13 -13.62 29.40 -15.37
N LYS A 14 -13.68 28.94 -14.11
CA LYS A 14 -12.51 28.54 -13.32
C LYS A 14 -12.52 27.02 -13.13
N LEU A 15 -11.36 26.39 -13.32
CA LEU A 15 -11.14 24.97 -13.03
C LEU A 15 -10.18 24.85 -11.85
N GLN A 16 -10.51 23.98 -10.89
CA GLN A 16 -9.71 23.72 -9.68
C GLN A 16 -9.74 22.24 -9.32
N LEU A 17 -8.81 21.82 -8.45
CA LEU A 17 -8.86 20.51 -7.84
C LEU A 17 -10.09 20.43 -6.92
N ALA A 18 -10.71 19.25 -6.88
CA ALA A 18 -11.88 19.00 -6.05
C ALA A 18 -11.44 18.21 -4.80
N PRO A 19 -11.37 18.82 -3.61
CA PRO A 19 -11.14 18.08 -2.38
C PRO A 19 -12.32 17.15 -2.09
N ALA A 20 -12.08 16.11 -1.29
CA ALA A 20 -13.11 15.12 -0.94
C ALA A 20 -14.38 15.77 -0.36
N SER A 21 -14.25 16.81 0.47
CA SER A 21 -15.38 17.56 1.03
C SER A 21 -16.26 18.23 -0.03
N VAL A 22 -15.66 18.77 -1.09
CA VAL A 22 -16.38 19.39 -2.21
C VAL A 22 -17.10 18.31 -3.03
N VAL A 23 -16.46 17.17 -3.27
CA VAL A 23 -17.09 16.04 -3.98
C VAL A 23 -18.29 15.51 -3.20
N ILE A 24 -18.18 15.37 -1.88
CA ILE A 24 -19.29 14.99 -1.00
C ILE A 24 -20.40 16.04 -1.06
N GLY A 25 -20.07 17.33 -1.10
CA GLY A 25 -21.06 18.41 -1.24
C GLY A 25 -21.85 18.39 -2.55
N TRP A 26 -21.29 17.85 -3.63
CA TRP A 26 -22.02 17.61 -4.88
C TRP A 26 -22.89 16.36 -4.84
N SER A 27 -22.59 15.44 -3.92
CA SER A 27 -23.19 14.13 -3.89
C SER A 27 -24.49 14.12 -3.13
N HIS A 28 -25.43 13.32 -3.64
CA HIS A 28 -26.71 13.06 -3.00
C HIS A 28 -26.75 11.70 -2.27
N GLY A 29 -25.63 10.97 -2.23
CA GLY A 29 -25.52 9.68 -1.53
C GLY A 29 -24.30 8.86 -1.93
N GLU A 30 -23.85 8.01 -1.01
CA GLU A 30 -22.77 7.03 -1.27
C GLU A 30 -23.34 5.81 -2.00
N ILE A 31 -22.62 5.35 -3.02
CA ILE A 31 -22.94 4.13 -3.74
C ILE A 31 -22.17 2.97 -3.12
N THR A 32 -22.91 2.12 -2.42
CA THR A 32 -22.36 0.99 -1.66
C THR A 32 -22.41 -0.34 -2.44
N GLN A 33 -23.27 -0.45 -3.43
CA GLN A 33 -23.56 -1.69 -4.17
C GLN A 33 -23.13 -1.53 -5.64
N SER A 34 -22.61 -2.59 -6.25
CA SER A 34 -22.19 -2.59 -7.67
C SER A 34 -23.35 -2.87 -8.63
N GLU A 35 -24.49 -3.26 -8.07
CA GLU A 35 -25.72 -3.63 -8.72
C GLU A 35 -26.32 -2.42 -9.45
N THR A 36 -26.99 -2.69 -10.58
CA THR A 36 -27.57 -1.64 -11.42
C THR A 36 -29.10 -1.62 -11.30
N ILE A 37 -29.74 -2.65 -11.85
CA ILE A 37 -31.19 -2.83 -11.87
C ILE A 37 -31.47 -4.30 -11.57
N ASN A 38 -32.63 -4.56 -10.98
CA ASN A 38 -33.10 -5.92 -10.77
C ASN A 38 -33.53 -6.53 -12.12
N TYR A 39 -33.10 -7.76 -12.41
CA TYR A 39 -33.43 -8.41 -13.68
C TYR A 39 -34.91 -8.83 -13.81
N ARG A 40 -35.64 -8.97 -12.69
CA ARG A 40 -37.06 -9.35 -12.68
C ARG A 40 -37.98 -8.15 -12.67
N THR A 41 -37.72 -7.19 -11.77
CA THR A 41 -38.61 -6.03 -11.60
C THR A 41 -38.24 -4.87 -12.52
N HIS A 42 -37.06 -4.91 -13.14
CA HIS A 42 -36.48 -3.83 -13.94
C HIS A 42 -36.27 -2.51 -13.17
N LYS A 43 -36.49 -2.53 -11.85
CA LYS A 43 -36.30 -1.37 -10.99
C LYS A 43 -34.83 -1.22 -10.57
N PRO A 44 -34.33 0.01 -10.38
CA PRO A 44 -33.02 0.25 -9.80
C PRO A 44 -32.85 -0.41 -8.43
N GLU A 45 -31.67 -1.00 -8.21
CA GLU A 45 -31.31 -1.57 -6.91
C GLU A 45 -30.90 -0.47 -5.92
N ARG A 46 -31.29 -0.63 -4.65
CA ARG A 46 -30.95 0.33 -3.59
C ARG A 46 -29.46 0.39 -3.33
N GLY A 47 -28.94 1.59 -3.09
CA GLY A 47 -27.52 1.85 -2.90
C GLY A 47 -26.63 1.50 -4.10
N GLY A 48 -27.24 1.14 -5.25
CA GLY A 48 -26.57 0.75 -6.48
C GLY A 48 -26.31 1.94 -7.42
N LEU A 49 -25.81 1.63 -8.61
CA LEU A 49 -25.40 2.65 -9.59
C LEU A 49 -26.56 3.45 -10.20
N TYR A 50 -27.81 3.05 -10.00
CA TYR A 50 -29.00 3.74 -10.52
C TYR A 50 -30.02 4.10 -9.44
N ALA A 51 -29.65 3.89 -8.17
CA ALA A 51 -30.49 4.09 -6.98
C ALA A 51 -31.27 5.41 -7.02
N GLU A 52 -32.59 5.32 -6.91
CA GLU A 52 -33.48 6.48 -6.99
C GLU A 52 -33.35 7.40 -5.77
N GLU A 53 -32.99 6.84 -4.61
CA GLU A 53 -32.76 7.59 -3.38
C GLU A 53 -31.52 8.49 -3.45
N ILE A 54 -30.57 8.16 -4.33
CA ILE A 54 -29.36 8.95 -4.58
C ILE A 54 -29.60 9.91 -5.75
N PHE A 55 -30.02 9.38 -6.89
CA PHE A 55 -30.03 10.14 -8.14
C PHE A 55 -31.35 10.84 -8.45
N GLY A 56 -32.41 10.53 -7.71
CA GLY A 56 -33.77 10.99 -7.94
C GLY A 56 -34.64 9.97 -8.68
N PRO A 57 -35.95 10.25 -8.80
CA PRO A 57 -36.95 9.28 -9.23
C PRO A 57 -36.86 8.98 -10.73
N GLU A 58 -37.19 7.74 -11.12
CA GLU A 58 -37.22 7.34 -12.54
C GLU A 58 -38.39 7.96 -13.30
N SER A 59 -39.53 8.17 -12.64
CA SER A 59 -40.72 8.81 -13.18
C SER A 59 -40.99 10.14 -12.47
N ASP A 60 -41.52 11.12 -13.22
CA ASP A 60 -41.75 12.46 -12.70
C ASP A 60 -42.71 12.45 -11.50
N TYR A 61 -42.27 13.04 -10.39
CA TYR A 61 -43.04 13.19 -9.15
C TYR A 61 -43.60 11.86 -8.62
N GLU A 62 -42.86 10.75 -8.78
CA GLU A 62 -43.23 9.44 -8.27
C GLU A 62 -42.06 8.79 -7.53
N CYS A 63 -42.29 8.34 -6.30
CA CYS A 63 -41.27 7.61 -5.53
C CYS A 63 -41.21 6.13 -5.97
N ALA A 64 -40.04 5.49 -5.82
CA ALA A 64 -39.80 4.09 -6.23
C ALA A 64 -40.85 3.04 -5.77
N CYS A 65 -41.44 3.25 -4.58
CA CYS A 65 -42.43 2.33 -4.01
C CYS A 65 -43.90 2.66 -4.38
N GLY A 66 -44.15 3.78 -5.05
CA GLY A 66 -45.50 4.22 -5.44
C GLY A 66 -46.36 4.84 -4.32
N LYS A 67 -45.84 4.98 -3.07
CA LYS A 67 -46.59 5.60 -1.94
C LYS A 67 -47.00 7.04 -2.26
N TYR A 68 -46.07 7.82 -2.81
CA TYR A 68 -46.29 9.20 -3.22
C TYR A 68 -46.20 9.28 -4.74
N LYS A 69 -47.27 9.80 -5.35
CA LYS A 69 -47.41 9.96 -6.81
C LYS A 69 -48.11 11.26 -7.16
N GLY A 70 -47.53 12.00 -8.09
CA GLY A 70 -48.03 13.26 -8.63
C GLY A 70 -47.45 14.48 -7.95
N LYS A 71 -47.51 15.61 -8.66
CA LYS A 71 -46.85 16.88 -8.31
C LYS A 71 -47.24 17.46 -6.93
N LYS A 72 -48.41 17.10 -6.39
CA LYS A 72 -48.84 17.51 -5.04
C LYS A 72 -47.91 17.06 -3.91
N TYR A 73 -47.08 16.04 -4.13
CA TYR A 73 -46.11 15.54 -3.15
C TYR A 73 -44.68 16.01 -3.44
N GLU A 74 -44.49 16.95 -4.37
CA GLU A 74 -43.18 17.52 -4.70
C GLU A 74 -42.47 18.04 -3.44
N GLY A 75 -41.18 17.70 -3.31
CA GLY A 75 -40.34 18.06 -2.17
C GLY A 75 -40.45 17.12 -0.96
N ILE A 76 -41.34 16.12 -0.98
CA ILE A 76 -41.45 15.13 0.09
C ILE A 76 -40.50 13.96 -0.17
N THR A 77 -39.67 13.62 0.83
CA THR A 77 -38.86 12.40 0.83
C THR A 77 -39.67 11.23 1.41
N CYS A 78 -39.79 10.14 0.66
CA CYS A 78 -40.58 9.00 1.09
C CYS A 78 -39.95 8.25 2.28
N GLU A 79 -40.71 8.00 3.35
CA GLU A 79 -40.20 7.25 4.54
C GLU A 79 -39.86 5.78 4.26
N LYS A 80 -40.49 5.16 3.25
CA LYS A 80 -40.32 3.73 2.93
C LYS A 80 -39.16 3.49 1.98
N CYS A 81 -38.99 4.35 0.98
CA CYS A 81 -37.97 4.19 -0.06
C CYS A 81 -36.93 5.29 -0.12
N HIS A 82 -37.05 6.32 0.71
CA HIS A 82 -36.11 7.45 0.82
C HIS A 82 -35.86 8.23 -0.47
N VAL A 83 -36.74 8.05 -1.47
CA VAL A 83 -36.71 8.81 -2.72
C VAL A 83 -37.40 10.15 -2.52
N LEU A 84 -36.71 11.23 -2.88
CA LEU A 84 -37.27 12.58 -2.97
C LEU A 84 -38.20 12.66 -4.18
N VAL A 85 -39.45 13.03 -3.95
CA VAL A 85 -40.42 13.24 -5.03
C VAL A 85 -40.11 14.57 -5.73
N THR A 86 -39.61 14.48 -6.96
CA THR A 86 -39.21 15.62 -7.80
C THR A 86 -39.32 15.21 -9.28
N ASP A 87 -39.04 16.14 -10.19
CA ASP A 87 -38.91 15.88 -11.62
C ASP A 87 -37.75 14.90 -11.93
N SER A 88 -37.93 13.97 -12.86
CA SER A 88 -36.90 12.96 -13.19
C SER A 88 -35.64 13.54 -13.84
N SER A 89 -35.71 14.78 -14.36
CA SER A 89 -34.55 15.48 -14.94
C SER A 89 -33.39 15.64 -13.96
N VAL A 90 -33.64 15.59 -12.65
CA VAL A 90 -32.58 15.61 -11.62
C VAL A 90 -31.59 14.46 -11.80
N ARG A 91 -31.97 13.32 -12.41
CA ARG A 91 -31.09 12.18 -12.73
C ARG A 91 -30.01 12.50 -13.77
N ARG A 92 -30.05 13.70 -14.38
CA ARG A 92 -29.02 14.24 -15.26
C ARG A 92 -27.99 15.11 -14.53
N VAL A 93 -28.30 15.61 -13.33
CA VAL A 93 -27.48 16.57 -12.58
C VAL A 93 -27.00 16.03 -11.23
N ASN A 94 -27.80 15.23 -10.53
CA ASN A 94 -27.47 14.70 -9.22
C ASN A 94 -26.30 13.71 -9.34
N MET A 95 -25.21 13.99 -8.61
CA MET A 95 -24.05 13.11 -8.55
C MET A 95 -24.12 12.17 -7.34
N GLY A 96 -23.48 11.02 -7.48
CA GLY A 96 -23.21 10.11 -6.37
C GLY A 96 -21.73 10.16 -6.01
N HIS A 97 -21.32 9.45 -4.98
CA HIS A 97 -19.90 9.25 -4.68
C HIS A 97 -19.61 7.84 -4.16
N ILE A 98 -18.34 7.46 -4.20
CA ILE A 98 -17.83 6.23 -3.60
C ILE A 98 -16.74 6.64 -2.60
N SER A 99 -16.93 6.30 -1.32
CA SER A 99 -15.90 6.50 -0.29
C SER A 99 -14.91 5.35 -0.33
N LEU A 100 -13.65 5.65 -0.65
CA LEU A 100 -12.59 4.67 -0.80
C LEU A 100 -12.08 4.19 0.57
N ALA A 101 -11.82 2.90 0.68
CA ALA A 101 -11.25 2.26 1.88
C ALA A 101 -9.76 2.57 2.05
N SER A 102 -9.09 2.94 0.95
CA SER A 102 -7.72 3.42 0.92
C SER A 102 -7.64 4.58 -0.07
N PRO A 103 -6.87 5.64 0.24
CA PRO A 103 -6.64 6.72 -0.72
C PRO A 103 -6.02 6.19 -2.01
N VAL A 104 -6.28 6.89 -3.11
CA VAL A 104 -5.82 6.54 -4.47
C VAL A 104 -5.31 7.80 -5.16
N ILE A 105 -4.17 7.72 -5.81
CA ILE A 105 -3.59 8.87 -6.53
C ILE A 105 -4.31 9.05 -7.86
N HIS A 106 -4.71 10.28 -8.18
CA HIS A 106 -5.36 10.54 -9.46
C HIS A 106 -4.37 10.33 -10.63
N PHE A 107 -4.76 9.50 -11.60
CA PHE A 107 -3.91 9.03 -12.71
C PHE A 107 -3.12 10.14 -13.42
N TRP A 108 -3.75 11.29 -13.71
CA TRP A 108 -3.09 12.39 -14.42
C TRP A 108 -1.85 12.94 -13.71
N PHE A 109 -1.82 12.95 -12.37
CA PHE A 109 -0.68 13.51 -11.61
C PHE A 109 0.44 12.49 -11.40
N LEU A 110 0.11 11.19 -11.46
CA LEU A 110 1.06 10.08 -11.34
C LEU A 110 1.67 9.67 -12.68
N LYS A 111 0.82 9.26 -13.64
CA LYS A 111 1.23 8.66 -14.92
C LYS A 111 1.24 9.63 -16.11
N GLY A 112 0.73 10.86 -15.94
CA GLY A 112 0.72 11.90 -16.98
C GLY A 112 2.09 12.21 -17.61
N VAL A 113 2.05 12.87 -18.78
CA VAL A 113 3.23 13.24 -19.59
C VAL A 113 4.22 14.10 -18.78
N SER A 114 3.71 15.01 -17.96
CA SER A 114 4.44 15.69 -16.89
C SER A 114 3.80 15.31 -15.54
N SER A 115 4.37 14.31 -14.85
CA SER A 115 3.94 14.02 -13.48
C SER A 115 4.21 15.25 -12.60
N LEU A 116 3.13 15.89 -12.14
CA LEU A 116 3.19 17.01 -11.21
C LEU A 116 3.79 16.55 -9.87
N LEU A 117 3.46 15.33 -9.42
CA LEU A 117 3.99 14.76 -8.17
C LEU A 117 5.51 14.58 -8.18
N ASN A 118 6.09 14.12 -9.29
CA ASN A 118 7.54 14.02 -9.45
C ASN A 118 8.20 15.38 -9.25
N ARG A 119 7.64 16.43 -9.86
CA ARG A 119 8.17 17.78 -9.70
C ARG A 119 7.99 18.27 -8.27
N LEU A 120 6.81 18.15 -7.67
CA LEU A 120 6.58 18.63 -6.31
C LEU A 120 7.50 17.94 -5.29
N LEU A 121 7.45 16.61 -5.25
CA LEU A 121 8.16 15.82 -4.25
C LEU A 121 9.65 15.64 -4.57
N GLY A 122 10.10 15.97 -5.78
CA GLY A 122 11.49 15.79 -6.21
C GLY A 122 11.90 14.33 -6.45
N MET A 123 10.95 13.39 -6.39
CA MET A 123 11.16 11.95 -6.54
C MET A 123 11.06 11.51 -8.01
N LYS A 124 11.78 10.45 -8.38
CA LYS A 124 11.72 9.94 -9.75
C LYS A 124 10.31 9.40 -10.06
N LYS A 125 9.85 9.55 -11.31
CA LYS A 125 8.52 9.04 -11.73
C LYS A 125 8.34 7.54 -11.47
N LYS A 126 9.36 6.73 -11.80
CA LYS A 126 9.33 5.27 -11.58
C LYS A 126 9.20 4.92 -10.10
N GLU A 127 9.88 5.66 -9.24
CA GLU A 127 9.83 5.48 -7.78
C GLU A 127 8.44 5.83 -7.22
N LEU A 128 7.85 6.95 -7.62
CA LEU A 128 6.48 7.31 -7.23
C LEU A 128 5.45 6.28 -7.69
N GLN A 129 5.63 5.73 -8.90
CA GLN A 129 4.78 4.65 -9.40
C GLN A 129 4.93 3.41 -8.52
N ARG A 130 6.16 2.96 -8.27
CA ARG A 130 6.42 1.81 -7.40
C ARG A 130 5.77 1.94 -6.04
N ILE A 131 5.92 3.09 -5.38
CA ILE A 131 5.27 3.37 -4.09
C ILE A 131 3.75 3.33 -4.25
N ALA A 132 3.18 4.04 -5.24
CA ALA A 132 1.73 4.11 -5.45
C ALA A 132 1.06 2.77 -5.76
N TYR A 133 1.75 1.88 -6.49
CA TYR A 133 1.28 0.53 -6.85
C TYR A 133 1.76 -0.55 -5.88
N TYR A 134 2.41 -0.16 -4.77
CA TYR A 134 2.90 -1.08 -3.75
C TYR A 134 3.84 -2.17 -4.32
N GLU A 135 4.66 -1.81 -5.30
CA GLU A 135 5.65 -2.69 -5.90
C GLU A 135 6.82 -2.89 -4.92
N THR A 136 7.22 -4.13 -4.69
CA THR A 136 8.41 -4.47 -3.91
C THR A 136 9.64 -4.48 -4.80
N GLU A 137 10.80 -4.26 -4.18
CA GLU A 137 12.09 -4.60 -4.79
C GLU A 137 12.75 -5.71 -3.97
N PRO A 138 13.28 -6.76 -4.62
CA PRO A 138 14.09 -7.73 -3.91
C PRO A 138 15.36 -7.03 -3.42
N SER A 139 15.61 -7.13 -2.13
CA SER A 139 16.87 -6.74 -1.50
C SER A 139 17.53 -8.00 -0.96
N GLU A 140 18.76 -8.26 -1.40
CA GLU A 140 19.61 -9.26 -0.78
C GLU A 140 19.99 -8.77 0.62
N GLN A 141 19.82 -9.64 1.61
CA GLN A 141 20.08 -9.35 3.02
C GLN A 141 20.88 -10.49 3.63
N MET A 142 21.98 -10.16 4.29
CA MET A 142 22.65 -11.10 5.19
C MET A 142 21.84 -11.25 6.47
N LEU A 143 21.74 -12.48 6.98
CA LEU A 143 21.14 -12.76 8.28
C LEU A 143 22.23 -12.83 9.35
N TYR A 144 21.96 -12.24 10.51
CA TYR A 144 22.83 -12.25 11.68
C TYR A 144 22.12 -12.95 12.85
N VAL A 145 22.87 -13.66 13.70
CA VAL A 145 22.39 -14.19 14.99
C VAL A 145 22.90 -13.31 16.11
N VAL A 146 22.03 -12.93 17.04
CA VAL A 146 22.41 -12.20 18.25
C VAL A 146 23.09 -13.16 19.22
N THR A 147 24.40 -12.99 19.43
CA THR A 147 25.20 -13.84 20.32
C THR A 147 25.08 -13.40 21.78
N THR A 148 25.15 -12.10 22.02
CA THR A 148 24.99 -11.51 23.36
C THR A 148 24.11 -10.28 23.32
N SER A 149 23.28 -10.10 24.34
CA SER A 149 22.46 -8.90 24.51
C SER A 149 22.44 -8.48 25.97
N LYS A 150 22.55 -7.18 26.22
CA LYS A 150 22.40 -6.57 27.55
C LYS A 150 21.10 -5.78 27.69
N CYS A 151 20.21 -5.87 26.70
CA CYS A 151 18.95 -5.14 26.64
C CYS A 151 17.74 -6.09 26.61
N LYS A 152 16.55 -5.58 26.93
CA LYS A 152 15.30 -6.37 26.87
C LYS A 152 14.71 -6.35 25.47
N GLU A 153 14.89 -5.19 24.84
CA GLU A 153 15.16 -4.89 23.45
C GLU A 153 15.20 -6.09 22.53
N ILE A 154 16.35 -6.76 22.59
CA ILE A 154 16.86 -7.75 21.65
C ILE A 154 17.27 -8.99 22.46
N HIS A 155 16.90 -10.17 21.98
CA HIS A 155 17.15 -11.42 22.71
C HIS A 155 18.34 -12.19 22.12
N CYS A 156 19.12 -12.87 22.97
CA CYS A 156 20.13 -13.81 22.47
C CYS A 156 19.46 -14.93 21.67
N GLY A 157 20.05 -15.31 20.55
CA GLY A 157 19.49 -16.28 19.59
C GLY A 157 18.47 -15.68 18.61
N GLU A 158 18.06 -14.41 18.76
CA GLU A 158 17.23 -13.72 17.76
C GLU A 158 18.01 -13.53 16.45
N THR A 159 17.32 -13.65 15.32
CA THR A 159 17.90 -13.35 14.01
C THR A 159 17.52 -11.96 13.53
N LEU A 160 18.48 -11.24 12.94
CA LEU A 160 18.32 -9.88 12.43
C LEU A 160 18.83 -9.81 11.00
N TYR A 161 18.06 -9.19 10.11
CA TYR A 161 18.59 -8.85 8.79
C TYR A 161 19.59 -7.69 8.88
N GLU A 162 20.51 -7.63 7.92
CA GLU A 162 21.55 -6.60 7.81
C GLU A 162 21.00 -5.17 7.99
N SER A 163 19.88 -4.84 7.33
CA SER A 163 19.27 -3.51 7.44
C SER A 163 18.66 -3.22 8.82
N GLU A 164 18.17 -4.24 9.54
CA GLU A 164 17.72 -4.08 10.94
C GLU A 164 18.93 -3.89 11.86
N TYR A 165 19.95 -4.73 11.71
CA TYR A 165 21.19 -4.67 12.48
C TYR A 165 21.85 -3.29 12.39
N ALA A 166 21.98 -2.74 11.18
CA ALA A 166 22.61 -1.45 10.93
C ALA A 166 21.96 -0.28 11.68
N ILE A 167 20.69 -0.38 12.05
CA ILE A 167 19.96 0.64 12.83
C ILE A 167 19.99 0.31 14.32
N LEU A 168 19.81 -0.96 14.67
CA LEU A 168 19.68 -1.38 16.07
C LEU A 168 20.99 -1.25 16.84
N VAL A 169 22.14 -1.49 16.20
CA VAL A 169 23.46 -1.48 16.84
C VAL A 169 23.82 -0.12 17.47
N ASP A 170 23.36 0.98 16.87
CA ASP A 170 23.58 2.33 17.39
C ASP A 170 22.71 2.63 18.62
N ALA A 171 21.61 1.90 18.79
CA ALA A 171 20.62 2.15 19.82
C ALA A 171 20.74 1.22 21.04
N PHE A 172 21.14 -0.04 20.83
CA PHE A 172 21.12 -1.06 21.86
C PHE A 172 22.48 -1.78 22.01
N PRO A 173 22.89 -2.12 23.25
CA PRO A 173 24.13 -2.86 23.50
C PRO A 173 23.93 -4.38 23.30
N PHE A 174 24.26 -4.88 22.10
CA PHE A 174 24.29 -6.31 21.76
C PHE A 174 25.41 -6.59 20.75
N SER A 175 25.76 -7.87 20.61
CA SER A 175 26.71 -8.35 19.61
C SER A 175 26.03 -9.37 18.71
N VAL A 176 26.46 -9.40 17.44
CA VAL A 176 25.97 -10.35 16.44
C VAL A 176 27.13 -10.97 15.69
N GLU A 177 26.87 -12.12 15.09
CA GLU A 177 27.71 -12.72 14.05
C GLU A 177 26.84 -13.13 12.85
N PRO A 178 27.44 -13.27 11.64
CA PRO A 178 26.73 -13.84 10.50
C PRO A 178 26.12 -15.19 10.86
N ALA A 179 24.87 -15.40 10.45
CA ALA A 179 24.18 -16.67 10.60
C ALA A 179 24.67 -17.66 9.54
N TYR A 180 24.98 -18.88 9.97
CA TYR A 180 25.30 -20.01 9.10
C TYR A 180 24.12 -20.98 9.07
N TYR A 181 23.70 -21.37 7.88
CA TYR A 181 22.78 -22.50 7.70
C TYR A 181 23.58 -23.78 7.58
N VAL A 182 23.27 -24.77 8.42
CA VAL A 182 23.97 -26.05 8.49
C VAL A 182 23.19 -27.07 7.67
N GLU A 183 23.62 -27.26 6.43
CA GLU A 183 23.01 -28.20 5.49
C GLU A 183 23.15 -29.65 5.95
N ASP A 184 24.40 -30.04 6.25
CA ASP A 184 24.77 -31.38 6.67
C ASP A 184 25.41 -31.32 8.04
N ALA A 185 24.97 -32.17 8.96
CA ALA A 185 25.64 -32.38 10.24
C ALA A 185 25.61 -33.87 10.61
N PRO A 186 26.70 -34.42 11.17
CA PRO A 186 26.75 -35.83 11.52
C PRO A 186 25.95 -36.12 12.78
N ARG A 187 25.54 -37.39 12.93
CA ARG A 187 25.16 -37.93 14.24
C ARG A 187 26.36 -37.90 15.17
N ILE A 188 26.15 -37.48 16.41
CA ILE A 188 27.21 -37.44 17.40
C ILE A 188 27.28 -38.81 18.06
N LEU A 189 28.41 -39.50 17.87
CA LEU A 189 28.70 -40.79 18.47
C LEU A 189 29.83 -40.63 19.50
N ALA A 190 29.76 -41.38 20.60
CA ALA A 190 30.84 -41.45 21.57
C ALA A 190 32.05 -42.20 20.94
N ASP A 191 33.21 -41.56 20.86
CA ASP A 191 34.44 -42.16 20.32
C ASP A 191 35.01 -43.21 21.30
N GLU A 192 34.77 -43.03 22.60
CA GLU A 192 35.19 -43.95 23.64
C GLU A 192 34.12 -44.14 24.72
N GLY A 193 34.25 -45.22 25.49
CA GLY A 193 33.35 -45.50 26.62
C GLY A 193 33.77 -44.74 27.87
N GLY A 194 32.80 -44.19 28.59
CA GLY A 194 33.06 -43.35 29.75
C GLY A 194 31.80 -42.99 30.53
N LYS A 195 31.98 -42.22 31.60
CA LYS A 195 30.88 -41.59 32.31
C LYS A 195 30.56 -40.26 31.62
N VAL A 196 29.30 -40.02 31.32
CA VAL A 196 28.80 -38.78 30.70
C VAL A 196 28.83 -37.66 31.72
N MET A 197 29.42 -36.53 31.34
CA MET A 197 29.36 -35.25 32.06
C MET A 197 28.89 -34.18 31.06
N ILE A 198 27.88 -33.40 31.41
CA ILE A 198 27.27 -32.37 30.58
C ILE A 198 27.55 -31.02 31.24
N GLU A 199 28.26 -30.16 30.53
CA GLU A 199 28.61 -28.82 30.99
C GLU A 199 28.01 -27.76 30.08
N GLU A 200 27.24 -26.83 30.64
CA GLU A 200 26.84 -25.63 29.92
C GLU A 200 27.99 -24.62 29.92
N ARG A 201 28.46 -24.26 28.73
CA ARG A 201 29.56 -23.31 28.51
C ARG A 201 29.10 -22.19 27.57
N HIS A 202 29.93 -21.16 27.48
CA HIS A 202 29.74 -20.08 26.50
C HIS A 202 30.93 -20.10 25.54
N LEU A 203 30.64 -19.94 24.26
CA LEU A 203 31.64 -19.71 23.22
C LEU A 203 32.34 -18.36 23.43
N THR A 204 33.42 -18.13 22.69
CA THR A 204 34.20 -16.87 22.74
C THR A 204 33.38 -15.65 22.36
N ASN A 205 32.33 -15.83 21.56
CA ASN A 205 31.37 -14.81 21.15
C ASN A 205 30.21 -14.63 22.16
N GLY A 206 30.15 -15.46 23.21
CA GLY A 206 29.11 -15.45 24.24
C GLY A 206 27.85 -16.27 23.92
N GLU A 207 27.79 -16.97 22.79
CA GLU A 207 26.72 -17.93 22.49
C GLU A 207 26.79 -19.12 23.45
N LYS A 208 25.63 -19.61 23.89
CA LYS A 208 25.55 -20.77 24.77
C LYS A 208 25.80 -22.06 23.99
N MET A 209 26.57 -22.96 24.60
CA MET A 209 26.81 -24.30 24.08
C MET A 209 26.77 -25.35 25.20
N SER A 210 26.36 -26.55 24.86
CA SER A 210 26.43 -27.73 25.72
C SER A 210 27.65 -28.56 25.34
N ALA A 211 28.55 -28.78 26.28
CA ALA A 211 29.70 -29.67 26.10
C ALA A 211 29.42 -31.01 26.78
N VAL A 212 29.21 -32.07 25.99
CA VAL A 212 29.11 -33.43 26.51
C VAL A 212 30.52 -34.01 26.55
N VAL A 213 31.00 -34.39 27.73
CA VAL A 213 32.33 -34.95 27.96
C VAL A 213 32.20 -36.43 28.31
N ILE A 214 32.89 -37.28 27.55
CA ILE A 214 32.95 -38.74 27.80
C ILE A 214 34.42 -39.14 27.76
N GLY A 215 34.94 -39.55 28.91
CA GLY A 215 36.36 -39.88 29.05
C GLY A 215 37.25 -38.66 28.85
N SER A 216 38.04 -38.67 27.78
CA SER A 216 38.95 -37.61 27.34
C SER A 216 38.41 -36.77 26.18
N GLN A 217 37.25 -37.14 25.62
CA GLN A 217 36.67 -36.51 24.45
C GLN A 217 35.55 -35.54 24.83
N GLU A 218 35.48 -34.42 24.11
CA GLU A 218 34.43 -33.40 24.23
C GLU A 218 33.61 -33.34 22.94
N TYR A 219 32.29 -33.29 23.10
CA TYR A 219 31.29 -33.23 22.04
C TYR A 219 30.48 -31.94 22.22
N PRO A 220 30.88 -30.86 21.55
CA PRO A 220 30.22 -29.57 21.65
C PRO A 220 28.94 -29.55 20.82
N ILE A 221 27.88 -29.00 21.40
CA ILE A 221 26.54 -28.92 20.85
C ILE A 221 26.04 -27.47 20.98
N ILE A 222 25.49 -26.92 19.90
CA ILE A 222 24.97 -25.54 19.85
C ILE A 222 23.45 -25.57 19.70
N GLY A 223 22.77 -24.72 20.47
CA GLY A 223 21.31 -24.64 20.47
C GLY A 223 20.65 -25.62 21.44
N ASP A 224 19.32 -25.61 21.43
CA ASP A 224 18.50 -26.52 22.24
C ASP A 224 18.31 -27.84 21.47
N ILE A 225 19.25 -28.77 21.65
CA ILE A 225 19.20 -30.09 21.04
C ILE A 225 18.91 -31.14 22.09
N ASP A 226 17.97 -32.03 21.76
CA ASP A 226 17.65 -33.19 22.57
C ASP A 226 18.85 -34.17 22.63
N LEU A 227 19.42 -34.30 23.83
CA LEU A 227 20.45 -35.30 24.13
C LEU A 227 19.80 -36.67 24.36
N LEU A 228 20.41 -37.72 23.81
CA LEU A 228 20.00 -39.12 23.99
C LEU A 228 20.72 -39.80 25.18
N VAL A 229 21.49 -39.03 25.94
CA VAL A 229 22.25 -39.46 27.11
C VAL A 229 22.00 -38.50 28.27
N GLU A 230 22.02 -39.00 29.50
CA GLU A 230 21.80 -38.22 30.72
C GLU A 230 23.09 -38.01 31.53
N GLU A 231 23.09 -36.99 32.39
CA GLU A 231 24.21 -36.70 33.30
C GLU A 231 24.52 -37.91 34.18
N GLY A 232 25.76 -38.40 34.07
CA GLY A 232 26.25 -39.52 34.85
C GLY A 232 26.02 -40.91 34.28
N ASP A 233 25.42 -41.02 33.09
CA ASP A 233 25.30 -42.28 32.36
C ASP A 233 26.65 -42.92 32.09
N LYS A 234 26.68 -44.25 32.02
CA LYS A 234 27.84 -45.01 31.54
C LYS A 234 27.56 -45.53 30.15
N VAL A 235 28.28 -45.01 29.18
CA VAL A 235 28.08 -45.32 27.76
C VAL A 235 29.30 -46.05 27.19
N SER A 236 29.07 -46.87 26.15
CA SER A 236 30.15 -47.48 25.36
C SER A 236 30.52 -46.59 24.18
N ALA A 237 31.66 -46.88 23.53
CA ALA A 237 31.94 -46.33 22.21
C ALA A 237 30.78 -46.63 21.23
N GLU A 238 30.58 -45.74 20.27
CA GLU A 238 29.49 -45.71 19.29
C GLU A 238 28.08 -45.46 19.86
N THR A 239 27.95 -45.14 21.15
CA THR A 239 26.67 -44.69 21.70
C THR A 239 26.29 -43.34 21.10
N VAL A 240 25.04 -43.20 20.66
CA VAL A 240 24.54 -41.93 20.10
C VAL A 240 24.31 -40.93 21.23
N ILE A 241 24.97 -39.79 21.13
CA ILE A 241 24.86 -38.67 22.10
C ILE A 241 23.72 -37.75 21.68
N ALA A 242 23.69 -37.37 20.39
CA ALA A 242 22.64 -36.55 19.80
C ALA A 242 22.55 -36.84 18.30
N GLU A 243 21.38 -36.58 17.72
CA GLU A 243 21.13 -36.76 16.29
C GLU A 243 21.94 -35.77 15.43
N ARG A 244 22.17 -34.56 15.95
CA ARG A 244 22.97 -33.50 15.31
C ARG A 244 23.66 -32.65 16.38
N PRO A 245 24.80 -32.02 16.09
CA PRO A 245 25.49 -31.08 16.99
C PRO A 245 24.95 -29.64 16.95
N VAL A 246 24.13 -29.33 15.96
CA VAL A 246 23.50 -28.03 15.77
C VAL A 246 22.19 -28.25 15.03
N ASP A 247 21.21 -27.38 15.30
CA ASP A 247 19.97 -27.33 14.55
C ASP A 247 20.24 -26.74 13.15
N GLU A 248 19.26 -26.07 12.53
CA GLU A 248 19.41 -25.51 11.19
C GLU A 248 20.34 -24.29 11.12
N VAL A 249 20.45 -23.48 12.18
CA VAL A 249 21.16 -22.20 12.16
C VAL A 249 22.08 -22.03 13.37
N CYS A 250 23.30 -21.51 13.16
CA CYS A 250 24.22 -21.11 14.22
C CYS A 250 25.03 -19.85 13.87
N SER A 251 25.77 -19.33 14.84
CA SER A 251 26.72 -18.23 14.61
C SER A 251 27.95 -18.70 13.81
N GLU A 252 28.70 -17.76 13.23
CA GLU A 252 29.98 -18.03 12.55
C GLU A 252 30.99 -18.74 13.47
N THR A 253 31.22 -18.23 14.67
CA THR A 253 32.10 -18.89 15.66
C THR A 253 31.60 -20.29 16.01
N GLY A 254 30.28 -20.46 16.15
CA GLY A 254 29.67 -21.75 16.40
C GLY A 254 29.94 -22.75 15.28
N PHE A 255 29.73 -22.33 14.04
CA PHE A 255 30.02 -23.13 12.85
C PHE A 255 31.50 -23.51 12.77
N GLU A 256 32.43 -22.57 12.96
CA GLU A 256 33.87 -22.83 12.93
C GLU A 256 34.32 -23.84 14.00
N MET A 257 33.77 -23.73 15.22
CA MET A 257 34.04 -24.67 16.31
C MET A 257 33.56 -26.08 15.95
N LEU A 258 32.36 -26.18 15.42
CA LEU A 258 31.77 -27.44 14.98
C LEU A 258 32.53 -28.06 13.80
N SER A 259 32.88 -27.27 12.78
CA SER A 259 33.71 -27.72 11.66
C SER A 259 35.09 -28.19 12.13
N THR A 260 35.66 -27.57 13.16
CA THR A 260 36.93 -28.01 13.75
C THR A 260 36.79 -29.39 14.42
N ARG A 261 35.67 -29.64 15.12
CA ARG A 261 35.45 -30.91 15.85
C ARG A 261 35.04 -32.07 14.95
N TYR A 262 34.14 -31.80 14.00
CA TYR A 262 33.46 -32.82 13.20
C TYR A 262 33.96 -32.87 11.75
N GLY A 263 34.85 -31.96 11.35
CA GLY A 263 35.52 -31.95 10.05
C GLY A 263 34.56 -31.77 8.88
N GLU A 264 34.84 -32.48 7.77
CA GLU A 264 34.07 -32.41 6.52
C GLU A 264 32.62 -32.93 6.64
N ALA A 265 32.26 -33.52 7.78
CA ALA A 265 30.90 -33.98 8.05
C ALA A 265 29.94 -32.82 8.34
N ILE A 266 30.45 -31.64 8.70
CA ILE A 266 29.65 -30.42 8.87
C ILE A 266 29.85 -29.52 7.67
N LYS A 267 28.74 -29.22 6.99
CA LYS A 267 28.71 -28.27 5.87
C LYS A 267 27.66 -27.22 6.11
N GLY A 268 27.98 -26.01 5.69
CA GLY A 268 27.09 -24.89 5.81
C GLY A 268 27.64 -23.66 5.11
N GLU A 269 26.78 -22.68 4.95
CA GLU A 269 27.08 -21.41 4.29
C GLU A 269 26.40 -20.25 5.02
N LYS A 270 26.91 -19.04 4.79
CA LYS A 270 26.30 -17.82 5.33
C LYS A 270 24.92 -17.63 4.74
N ILE A 271 23.94 -17.34 5.59
CA ILE A 271 22.56 -17.13 5.16
C ILE A 271 22.42 -15.78 4.46
N MET A 272 22.12 -15.85 3.17
CA MET A 272 21.76 -14.72 2.32
C MET A 272 20.34 -14.91 1.81
N GLU A 273 19.45 -13.97 2.12
CA GLU A 273 18.04 -14.04 1.72
C GLU A 273 17.64 -12.88 0.82
N PHE A 274 16.80 -13.16 -0.17
CA PHE A 274 16.13 -12.13 -0.96
C PHE A 274 14.82 -11.74 -0.28
N VAL A 275 14.81 -10.58 0.36
CA VAL A 275 13.62 -10.04 1.02
C VAL A 275 12.91 -9.07 0.09
N ASP A 276 11.61 -9.27 -0.08
CA ASP A 276 10.75 -8.35 -0.84
C ASP A 276 10.53 -7.04 -0.06
N SER A 277 11.27 -6.00 -0.43
CA SER A 277 11.27 -4.73 0.28
C SER A 277 10.20 -3.77 -0.25
N LEU A 278 9.22 -3.46 0.60
CA LEU A 278 8.24 -2.41 0.36
C LEU A 278 8.76 -1.07 0.89
N THR A 279 8.68 -0.03 0.06
CA THR A 279 9.08 1.32 0.48
C THR A 279 7.97 2.02 1.29
N PHE A 280 8.35 2.55 2.44
CA PHE A 280 7.57 3.44 3.28
C PHE A 280 8.15 4.85 3.20
N LEU A 281 7.27 5.86 3.25
CA LEU A 281 7.63 7.26 3.27
C LEU A 281 7.40 7.80 4.68
N VAL A 282 8.42 8.41 5.28
CA VAL A 282 8.28 9.13 6.55
C VAL A 282 7.43 10.37 6.29
N THR A 283 6.20 10.37 6.79
CA THR A 283 5.23 11.45 6.58
C THR A 283 5.25 12.50 7.68
N ARG A 284 5.70 12.10 8.88
CA ARG A 284 5.80 12.96 10.04
C ARG A 284 6.79 12.39 11.03
N VAL A 285 7.62 13.25 11.62
CA VAL A 285 8.49 12.93 12.75
C VAL A 285 7.91 13.63 13.97
N LYS A 286 7.70 12.89 15.07
CA LYS A 286 7.10 13.42 16.31
C LYS A 286 8.16 13.72 17.37
N ASN A 287 9.18 12.85 17.49
CA ASN A 287 10.29 13.01 18.43
C ASN A 287 11.54 13.49 17.68
N SER A 288 12.18 14.54 18.19
CA SER A 288 13.42 15.11 17.65
C SER A 288 14.63 14.19 17.77
N GLU A 289 14.58 13.18 18.64
CA GLU A 289 15.63 12.16 18.78
C GLU A 289 15.67 11.19 17.60
N VAL A 290 14.58 11.07 16.85
CA VAL A 290 14.52 10.18 15.69
C VAL A 290 15.39 10.78 14.58
N PRO A 291 16.42 10.06 14.08
CA PRO A 291 17.35 10.56 13.07
C PRO A 291 16.76 10.52 11.65
N LEU A 292 15.45 10.75 11.52
CA LEU A 292 14.70 10.73 10.27
C LEU A 292 14.12 12.11 9.97
N LYS A 293 13.85 12.35 8.70
CA LYS A 293 13.20 13.55 8.19
C LYS A 293 11.96 13.18 7.40
N THR A 294 10.99 14.10 7.36
CA THR A 294 9.84 13.96 6.47
C THR A 294 10.32 13.85 5.02
N GLY A 295 9.86 12.82 4.31
CA GLY A 295 10.29 12.50 2.95
C GLY A 295 11.34 11.38 2.87
N ASP A 296 11.94 10.98 3.99
CA ASP A 296 12.85 9.84 4.02
C ASP A 296 12.11 8.55 3.64
N ARG A 297 12.86 7.65 3.01
CA ARG A 297 12.38 6.38 2.49
C ARG A 297 12.95 5.28 3.35
N LEU A 298 12.09 4.40 3.82
CA LEU A 298 12.46 3.25 4.63
C LEU A 298 11.99 1.98 3.92
N THR A 299 12.79 0.94 3.98
CA THR A 299 12.33 -0.43 3.73
C THR A 299 11.42 -0.88 4.86
N TYR A 300 10.72 -2.01 4.67
CA TYR A 300 9.92 -2.62 5.74
C TYR A 300 10.78 -2.96 6.97
N LEU A 301 11.97 -3.53 6.74
CA LEU A 301 12.92 -3.91 7.77
C LEU A 301 13.46 -2.69 8.53
N GLU A 302 13.89 -1.64 7.83
CA GLU A 302 14.33 -0.39 8.45
C GLU A 302 13.20 0.27 9.26
N LYS A 303 11.97 0.29 8.74
CA LYS A 303 10.80 0.81 9.47
C LYS A 303 10.60 0.05 10.78
N ARG A 304 10.64 -1.28 10.76
CA ARG A 304 10.49 -2.14 11.94
C ARG A 304 11.61 -1.87 12.96
N ALA A 305 12.85 -1.73 12.51
CA ALA A 305 13.98 -1.40 13.37
C ALA A 305 13.82 -0.03 14.04
N TYR A 306 13.50 1.03 13.27
CA TYR A 306 13.24 2.35 13.84
C TYR A 306 12.03 2.39 14.77
N GLU A 307 10.97 1.59 14.52
CA GLU A 307 9.82 1.48 15.42
C GLU A 307 10.16 0.77 16.73
N ARG A 308 11.13 -0.16 16.72
CA ARG A 308 11.68 -0.81 17.93
C ARG A 308 12.52 0.17 18.76
N VAL A 309 13.35 0.99 18.10
CA VAL A 309 14.20 2.01 18.78
C VAL A 309 13.36 3.19 19.29
N TYR A 310 12.44 3.69 18.46
CA TYR A 310 11.63 4.88 18.75
C TYR A 310 10.13 4.57 18.65
N PRO A 311 9.55 3.85 19.62
CA PRO A 311 8.12 3.59 19.65
C PRO A 311 7.31 4.88 19.52
N ASP A 312 6.38 4.92 18.56
CA ASP A 312 5.55 6.09 18.22
C ASP A 312 6.30 7.38 17.82
N GLY A 313 7.63 7.33 17.64
CA GLY A 313 8.48 8.50 17.40
C GLY A 313 8.30 9.15 16.03
N PHE A 314 7.81 8.39 15.05
CA PHE A 314 7.54 8.87 13.69
C PHE A 314 6.33 8.16 13.08
N VAL A 315 5.89 8.62 11.91
CA VAL A 315 4.82 8.00 11.13
C VAL A 315 5.32 7.78 9.71
N ALA A 316 5.48 6.52 9.32
CA ALA A 316 5.80 6.15 7.95
C ALA A 316 4.67 5.36 7.29
N MET A 317 4.26 5.77 6.10
CA MET A 317 3.18 5.15 5.34
C MET A 317 3.63 4.82 3.92
N THR A 318 3.05 3.79 3.32
CA THR A 318 3.31 3.41 1.92
C THR A 318 2.14 3.82 1.01
N GLY A 319 2.25 3.56 -0.29
CA GLY A 319 1.16 3.78 -1.22
C GLY A 319 0.78 5.25 -1.41
N ALA A 320 -0.47 5.43 -1.85
CA ALA A 320 -1.10 6.74 -1.95
C ALA A 320 -1.19 7.46 -0.59
N ALA A 321 -1.30 6.71 0.52
CA ALA A 321 -1.36 7.29 1.87
C ALA A 321 -0.04 7.98 2.26
N GLY A 322 1.10 7.35 1.97
CA GLY A 322 2.43 7.95 2.17
C GLY A 322 2.60 9.22 1.34
N ILE A 323 2.27 9.16 0.05
CA ILE A 323 2.37 10.32 -0.85
C ILE A 323 1.45 11.45 -0.37
N LYS A 324 0.22 11.14 0.04
CA LYS A 324 -0.71 12.13 0.62
C LYS A 324 -0.16 12.77 1.90
N GLY A 325 0.46 11.98 2.77
CA GLY A 325 1.08 12.48 4.00
C GLY A 325 2.22 13.46 3.73
N LEU A 326 3.05 13.19 2.71
CA LEU A 326 4.08 14.14 2.26
C LEU A 326 3.48 15.42 1.67
N LEU A 327 2.45 15.28 0.83
CA LEU A 327 1.78 16.44 0.23
C LEU A 327 1.08 17.32 1.28
N LYS A 328 0.61 16.73 2.38
CA LYS A 328 -0.02 17.44 3.49
C LYS A 328 0.98 18.20 4.37
N SER A 329 2.20 17.68 4.51
CA SER A 329 3.29 18.31 5.28
C SER A 329 4.12 19.30 4.46
N LEU A 330 3.81 19.46 3.17
CA LEU A 330 4.56 20.31 2.26
C LEU A 330 4.22 21.79 2.45
N ASP A 331 5.17 22.58 2.94
CA ASP A 331 5.09 24.04 2.90
C ASP A 331 5.56 24.55 1.52
N LEU A 332 4.62 25.11 0.75
CA LEU A 332 4.89 25.61 -0.60
C LEU A 332 5.73 26.90 -0.60
N ASP A 333 5.65 27.72 0.45
CA ASP A 333 6.40 28.97 0.57
C ASP A 333 7.85 28.69 0.98
N GLU A 334 8.07 27.74 1.88
CA GLU A 334 9.40 27.23 2.20
C GLU A 334 10.04 26.54 0.99
N LEU A 335 9.31 25.65 0.30
CA LEU A 335 9.81 24.98 -0.89
C LEU A 335 10.15 25.96 -2.02
N HIS A 336 9.34 27.01 -2.21
CA HIS A 336 9.64 28.06 -3.19
C HIS A 336 10.96 28.78 -2.88
N ARG A 337 11.18 29.15 -1.60
CA ARG A 337 12.42 29.80 -1.16
C ARG A 337 13.62 28.87 -1.38
N SER A 338 13.53 27.62 -0.92
CA SER A 338 14.63 26.66 -1.05
C SER A 338 15.01 26.39 -2.51
N LEU A 339 14.02 26.28 -3.41
CA LEU A 339 14.27 26.06 -4.84
C LEU A 339 14.89 27.28 -5.53
N ASN A 340 14.54 28.49 -5.10
CA ASN A 340 15.16 29.71 -5.61
C ASN A 340 16.63 29.82 -5.16
N ASP A 341 16.92 29.53 -3.90
CA ASP A 341 18.29 29.54 -3.38
C ASP A 341 19.16 28.47 -4.07
N GLU A 342 18.61 27.27 -4.28
CA GLU A 342 19.26 26.21 -5.06
C GLU A 342 19.48 26.63 -6.52
N LEU A 343 18.51 27.32 -7.13
CA LEU A 343 18.64 27.81 -8.51
C LEU A 343 19.69 28.91 -8.64
N GLN A 344 19.92 29.74 -7.62
CA GLN A 344 20.97 30.77 -7.64
C GLN A 344 22.36 30.17 -7.46
N SER A 345 22.51 29.17 -6.59
CA SER A 345 23.79 28.51 -6.30
C SER A 345 24.24 27.50 -7.35
N ASN A 346 23.31 26.87 -8.08
CA ASN A 346 23.64 25.78 -9.00
C ASN A 346 24.10 26.26 -10.39
N VAL A 347 25.35 25.96 -10.74
CA VAL A 347 25.99 26.38 -12.01
C VAL A 347 25.66 25.43 -13.18
N ALA A 348 25.30 24.18 -12.91
CA ALA A 348 25.09 23.17 -13.95
C ALA A 348 23.78 23.37 -14.72
N ALA A 349 23.86 23.60 -16.04
CA ALA A 349 22.72 23.93 -16.89
C ALA A 349 21.57 22.90 -16.87
N GLY A 350 21.89 21.59 -16.75
CA GLY A 350 20.89 20.52 -16.67
C GLY A 350 20.06 20.57 -15.38
N ASN A 351 20.73 20.79 -14.24
CA ASN A 351 20.07 20.92 -12.92
C ASN A 351 19.23 22.18 -12.85
N ARG A 352 19.72 23.30 -13.40
CA ARG A 352 18.95 24.56 -13.50
C ARG A 352 17.62 24.36 -14.24
N ARG A 353 17.61 23.67 -15.39
CA ARG A 353 16.35 23.37 -16.11
C ARG A 353 15.37 22.54 -15.29
N ARG A 354 15.87 21.57 -14.50
CA ARG A 354 15.03 20.76 -13.61
C ARG A 354 14.42 21.63 -12.51
N LEU A 355 15.22 22.48 -11.87
CA LEU A 355 14.77 23.38 -10.80
C LEU A 355 13.73 24.39 -11.30
N ILE A 356 13.95 25.02 -12.46
CA ILE A 356 12.98 25.95 -13.08
C ILE A 356 11.62 25.28 -13.28
N ARG A 357 11.60 24.07 -13.87
CA ARG A 357 10.36 23.30 -14.08
C ARG A 357 9.67 22.89 -12.79
N ARG A 358 10.43 22.78 -11.69
CA ARG A 358 9.97 22.44 -10.36
C ARG A 358 9.31 23.65 -9.71
N LEU A 359 10.03 24.77 -9.72
CA LEU A 359 9.58 26.08 -9.23
C LEU A 359 8.30 26.54 -9.93
N GLU A 360 8.21 26.36 -11.26
CA GLU A 360 7.02 26.68 -12.04
C GLU A 360 5.75 25.99 -11.50
N VAL A 361 5.86 24.71 -11.11
CA VAL A 361 4.73 23.96 -10.56
C VAL A 361 4.38 24.44 -9.15
N VAL A 362 5.38 24.76 -8.33
CA VAL A 362 5.17 25.30 -6.99
C VAL A 362 4.45 26.64 -7.06
N ASP A 363 4.88 27.54 -7.95
CA ASP A 363 4.25 28.86 -8.13
C ASP A 363 2.83 28.76 -8.68
N GLN A 364 2.58 27.83 -9.62
CA GLN A 364 1.23 27.56 -10.11
C GLN A 364 0.29 27.08 -8.99
N LEU A 365 0.77 26.24 -8.07
CA LEU A 365 -0.05 25.80 -6.93
C LEU A 365 -0.29 26.93 -5.93
N ARG A 366 0.76 27.69 -5.56
CA ARG A 366 0.65 28.85 -4.67
C ARG A 366 -0.35 29.88 -5.21
N GLY A 367 -0.28 30.21 -6.49
CA GLY A 367 -1.17 31.18 -7.13
C GLY A 367 -2.59 30.68 -7.40
N SER A 368 -2.82 29.37 -7.46
CA SER A 368 -4.14 28.80 -7.81
C SER A 368 -5.05 28.52 -6.61
N GLY A 369 -4.49 28.50 -5.39
CA GLY A 369 -5.22 28.14 -4.17
C GLY A 369 -5.64 26.67 -4.11
N ASN A 370 -5.01 25.80 -4.92
CA ASN A 370 -5.23 24.37 -4.87
C ASN A 370 -4.33 23.73 -3.81
N ASN A 371 -4.85 22.79 -3.03
CA ASN A 371 -4.03 22.03 -2.10
C ASN A 371 -3.38 20.83 -2.81
N PRO A 372 -2.06 20.61 -2.68
CA PRO A 372 -1.38 19.50 -3.34
C PRO A 372 -1.95 18.13 -2.96
N GLN A 373 -2.40 17.95 -1.71
CA GLN A 373 -2.98 16.70 -1.22
C GLN A 373 -4.25 16.26 -1.98
N ASP A 374 -4.97 17.19 -2.62
CA ASP A 374 -6.20 16.90 -3.37
C ASP A 374 -5.92 16.19 -4.72
N MET A 375 -4.64 15.99 -5.07
CA MET A 375 -4.21 15.07 -6.13
C MET A 375 -4.40 13.59 -5.73
N VAL A 376 -4.62 13.32 -4.44
CA VAL A 376 -4.94 12.00 -3.89
C VAL A 376 -6.41 11.98 -3.48
N LEU A 377 -7.15 11.01 -4.03
CA LEU A 377 -8.59 10.86 -3.87
C LEU A 377 -8.89 9.94 -2.70
N ASP A 378 -9.70 10.42 -1.76
CA ASP A 378 -10.41 9.56 -0.78
C ASP A 378 -11.82 9.20 -1.25
N VAL A 379 -12.36 10.00 -2.18
CA VAL A 379 -13.72 9.90 -2.67
C VAL A 379 -13.70 10.00 -4.19
N VAL A 380 -14.41 9.09 -4.85
CA VAL A 380 -14.58 9.10 -6.32
C VAL A 380 -15.99 9.60 -6.65
N PRO A 381 -16.15 10.69 -7.43
CA PRO A 381 -17.46 11.13 -7.88
C PRO A 381 -18.05 10.14 -8.90
N VAL A 382 -19.35 9.91 -8.79
CA VAL A 382 -20.11 9.08 -9.72
C VAL A 382 -21.05 9.95 -10.54
N LEU A 383 -20.89 9.88 -11.86
CA LEU A 383 -21.69 10.66 -12.80
C LEU A 383 -23.20 10.35 -12.65
N PRO A 384 -24.07 11.32 -12.98
CA PRO A 384 -25.52 11.10 -13.04
C PRO A 384 -25.90 9.98 -14.03
N PRO A 385 -26.89 9.12 -13.70
CA PRO A 385 -27.31 7.99 -14.53
C PRO A 385 -27.63 8.34 -15.98
N SER A 386 -28.26 9.50 -16.23
CA SER A 386 -28.61 9.91 -17.59
C SER A 386 -27.40 10.21 -18.47
N LEU A 387 -26.21 10.43 -17.88
CA LEU A 387 -24.94 10.57 -18.62
C LEU A 387 -24.24 9.22 -18.88
N ARG A 388 -24.77 8.13 -18.30
CA ARG A 388 -24.29 6.75 -18.42
C ARG A 388 -25.47 5.78 -18.53
N PRO A 389 -26.33 5.90 -19.55
CA PRO A 389 -27.59 5.15 -19.62
C PRO A 389 -27.39 3.63 -19.75
N MET A 390 -28.37 2.87 -19.32
CA MET A 390 -28.50 1.45 -19.61
C MET A 390 -29.72 1.28 -20.51
N ILE A 391 -29.55 0.63 -21.66
CA ILE A 391 -30.60 0.51 -22.67
C ILE A 391 -31.01 -0.96 -22.75
N GLN A 392 -32.31 -1.22 -22.68
CA GLN A 392 -32.85 -2.54 -22.96
C GLN A 392 -32.88 -2.77 -24.46
N LEU A 393 -32.31 -3.89 -24.90
CA LEU A 393 -32.32 -4.36 -26.27
C LEU A 393 -33.46 -5.37 -26.48
N GLU A 394 -33.81 -5.61 -27.74
CA GLU A 394 -34.71 -6.70 -28.12
C GLU A 394 -34.20 -8.05 -27.59
N GLY A 395 -35.12 -8.86 -27.05
CA GLY A 395 -34.80 -10.13 -26.41
C GLY A 395 -34.36 -10.05 -24.94
N GLY A 396 -34.67 -8.94 -24.25
CA GLY A 396 -34.49 -8.83 -22.79
C GLY A 396 -33.04 -8.64 -22.31
N ARG A 397 -32.10 -8.42 -23.25
CA ARG A 397 -30.70 -8.10 -22.93
C ARG A 397 -30.56 -6.61 -22.59
N PHE A 398 -29.60 -6.27 -21.74
CA PHE A 398 -29.27 -4.88 -21.41
C PHE A 398 -27.90 -4.51 -21.98
N ALA A 399 -27.82 -3.35 -22.63
CA ALA A 399 -26.58 -2.71 -23.02
C ALA A 399 -26.21 -1.66 -21.95
N THR A 400 -25.03 -1.82 -21.34
CA THR A 400 -24.47 -0.88 -20.38
C THR A 400 -23.41 0.00 -21.03
N THR A 401 -23.25 1.24 -20.55
CA THR A 401 -22.04 2.00 -20.87
C THR A 401 -20.81 1.43 -20.18
N ASP A 402 -19.67 1.49 -20.85
CA ASP A 402 -18.34 1.09 -20.33
C ASP A 402 -18.00 1.72 -18.97
N VAL A 403 -18.43 2.96 -18.75
CA VAL A 403 -18.21 3.70 -17.50
C VAL A 403 -18.89 3.00 -16.31
N ASN A 404 -20.06 2.40 -16.51
CA ASN A 404 -20.72 1.63 -15.45
C ASN A 404 -19.88 0.41 -15.06
N ASP A 405 -19.32 -0.32 -16.03
CA ASP A 405 -18.48 -1.48 -15.76
C ASP A 405 -17.20 -1.08 -15.01
N LEU A 406 -16.63 0.09 -15.33
CA LEU A 406 -15.49 0.67 -14.60
C LEU A 406 -15.86 1.04 -13.16
N TYR A 407 -17.01 1.70 -12.94
CA TYR A 407 -17.50 1.99 -11.58
C TYR A 407 -17.76 0.70 -10.78
N ARG A 408 -18.38 -0.31 -11.39
CA ARG A 408 -18.63 -1.61 -10.76
C ARG A 408 -17.34 -2.25 -10.26
N ARG A 409 -16.28 -2.21 -11.07
CA ARG A 409 -14.97 -2.74 -10.69
C ARG A 409 -14.41 -2.01 -9.47
N ILE A 410 -14.50 -0.68 -9.43
CA ILE A 410 -14.06 0.11 -8.26
C ILE A 410 -14.85 -0.29 -7.02
N ILE A 411 -16.18 -0.32 -7.09
CA ILE A 411 -17.05 -0.65 -5.95
C ILE A 411 -16.73 -2.06 -5.43
N ASN A 412 -16.59 -3.04 -6.31
CA ASN A 412 -16.27 -4.42 -5.92
C ASN A 412 -14.90 -4.53 -5.23
N ARG A 413 -13.88 -3.87 -5.77
CA ARG A 413 -12.53 -3.85 -5.16
C ARG A 413 -12.53 -3.11 -3.82
N ASN A 414 -13.23 -1.99 -3.75
CA ASN A 414 -13.35 -1.20 -2.54
C ASN A 414 -14.06 -1.97 -1.42
N ASN A 415 -15.20 -2.59 -1.73
CA ASN A 415 -15.97 -3.40 -0.77
C ASN A 415 -15.19 -4.65 -0.32
N ARG A 416 -14.45 -5.28 -1.24
CA ARG A 416 -13.55 -6.39 -0.90
C ARG A 416 -12.43 -5.92 0.04
N LEU A 417 -11.81 -4.77 -0.23
CA LEU A 417 -10.79 -4.20 0.63
C LEU A 417 -11.34 -3.86 2.02
N LYS A 418 -12.52 -3.23 2.13
CA LYS A 418 -13.18 -2.98 3.43
C LYS A 418 -13.33 -4.28 4.24
N LYS A 419 -13.90 -5.32 3.62
CA LYS A 419 -14.05 -6.63 4.27
C LYS A 419 -12.72 -7.26 4.71
N LEU A 420 -11.67 -7.17 3.88
CA LEU A 420 -10.36 -7.72 4.22
C LEU A 420 -9.73 -6.98 5.42
N ILE A 421 -9.91 -5.66 5.50
CA ILE A 421 -9.45 -4.86 6.64
C ILE A 421 -10.21 -5.28 7.90
N ASP A 422 -11.54 -5.41 7.83
CA ASP A 422 -12.38 -5.80 8.97
C ASP A 422 -12.04 -7.20 9.50
N MET A 423 -11.61 -8.11 8.61
CA MET A 423 -11.18 -9.47 8.97
C MET A 423 -9.72 -9.53 9.46
N GLY A 424 -8.97 -8.42 9.49
CA GLY A 424 -7.56 -8.43 9.87
C GLY A 424 -6.67 -9.23 8.91
N ALA A 425 -6.98 -9.23 7.61
CA ALA A 425 -6.22 -9.99 6.63
C ALA A 425 -4.72 -9.57 6.61
N PRO A 426 -3.78 -10.50 6.33
CA PRO A 426 -2.35 -10.19 6.24
C PRO A 426 -2.03 -9.02 5.30
N GLU A 427 -1.01 -8.22 5.64
CA GLU A 427 -0.69 -6.99 4.91
C GLU A 427 -0.33 -7.23 3.43
N VAL A 428 0.23 -8.41 3.09
CA VAL A 428 0.48 -8.80 1.69
C VAL A 428 -0.81 -8.85 0.87
N ILE A 429 -1.91 -9.34 1.45
CA ILE A 429 -3.22 -9.41 0.80
C ILE A 429 -3.83 -8.01 0.68
N LEU A 430 -3.77 -7.22 1.76
CA LEU A 430 -4.26 -5.84 1.78
C LEU A 430 -3.53 -4.98 0.74
N ARG A 431 -2.21 -5.12 0.64
CA ARG A 431 -1.36 -4.46 -0.35
C ARG A 431 -1.82 -4.74 -1.78
N ASN A 432 -2.02 -6.01 -2.11
CA ASN A 432 -2.48 -6.39 -3.44
C ASN A 432 -3.87 -5.81 -3.76
N GLU A 433 -4.81 -5.82 -2.80
CA GLU A 433 -6.14 -5.26 -3.03
C GLU A 433 -6.11 -3.72 -3.14
N ARG A 434 -5.24 -3.03 -2.38
CA ARG A 434 -4.99 -1.58 -2.53
C ARG A 434 -4.41 -1.24 -3.91
N ARG A 435 -3.44 -2.02 -4.42
CA ARG A 435 -2.92 -1.90 -5.79
C ARG A 435 -4.03 -2.09 -6.83
N MET A 436 -4.86 -3.11 -6.68
CA MET A 436 -5.97 -3.37 -7.59
C MET A 436 -7.03 -2.26 -7.57
N LEU A 437 -7.26 -1.62 -6.41
CA LEU A 437 -8.15 -0.47 -6.28
C LEU A 437 -7.58 0.76 -7.02
N GLN A 438 -6.29 1.06 -6.83
CA GLN A 438 -5.59 2.12 -7.57
C GLN A 438 -5.72 1.90 -9.08
N GLU A 439 -5.48 0.68 -9.55
CA GLU A 439 -5.62 0.32 -10.97
C GLU A 439 -7.06 0.45 -11.50
N ALA A 440 -8.07 0.15 -10.68
CA ALA A 440 -9.47 0.28 -11.08
C ALA A 440 -9.88 1.74 -11.26
N VAL A 441 -9.43 2.62 -10.36
CA VAL A 441 -9.66 4.07 -10.46
C VAL A 441 -8.88 4.68 -11.63
N ASP A 442 -7.64 4.23 -11.86
CA ASP A 442 -6.87 4.64 -13.04
C ASP A 442 -7.61 4.32 -14.35
N ALA A 443 -8.24 3.15 -14.43
CA ALA A 443 -9.00 2.75 -15.60
C ALA A 443 -10.26 3.59 -15.80
N LEU A 444 -10.95 3.97 -14.71
CA LEU A 444 -12.07 4.92 -14.80
C LEU A 444 -11.63 6.26 -15.39
N ILE A 445 -10.47 6.77 -14.96
CA ILE A 445 -9.95 8.07 -15.40
C ILE A 445 -9.38 7.99 -16.82
N HIS A 446 -8.48 7.05 -17.11
CA HIS A 446 -7.74 6.97 -18.38
C HIS A 446 -7.27 5.53 -18.72
N ASN A 447 -8.19 4.66 -19.11
CA ASN A 447 -7.93 3.24 -19.40
C ASN A 447 -6.94 3.00 -20.55
N GLU A 448 -7.06 3.73 -21.67
CA GLU A 448 -6.23 3.52 -22.87
C GLU A 448 -4.72 3.67 -22.62
N LYS A 449 -4.30 4.53 -21.67
CA LYS A 449 -2.89 4.77 -21.35
C LYS A 449 -2.30 3.77 -20.36
N LYS A 450 -3.09 2.81 -19.88
CA LYS A 450 -2.57 1.72 -19.07
C LYS A 450 -1.81 0.73 -19.95
N GLU A 451 -0.74 0.14 -19.41
CA GLU A 451 -0.01 -0.95 -20.08
C GLU A 451 -0.93 -2.14 -20.35
N THR A 452 -1.81 -2.44 -19.38
CA THR A 452 -2.86 -3.44 -19.49
C THR A 452 -4.24 -2.78 -19.33
N PRO A 453 -4.87 -2.33 -20.43
CA PRO A 453 -6.21 -1.75 -20.38
C PRO A 453 -7.25 -2.77 -19.92
N ILE A 454 -8.21 -2.33 -19.13
CA ILE A 454 -9.36 -3.14 -18.74
C ILE A 454 -10.23 -3.36 -19.98
N ARG A 455 -10.48 -4.62 -20.31
CA ARG A 455 -11.26 -5.03 -21.47
C ARG A 455 -12.66 -5.50 -21.08
N GLY A 456 -13.61 -5.28 -21.99
CA GLY A 456 -14.97 -5.79 -21.92
C GLY A 456 -15.09 -7.25 -22.33
N ARG A 457 -16.33 -7.75 -22.41
CA ARG A 457 -16.63 -9.15 -22.82
C ARG A 457 -16.24 -9.45 -24.27
N ASP A 458 -16.26 -8.43 -25.11
CA ASP A 458 -15.85 -8.43 -26.51
C ASP A 458 -14.33 -8.21 -26.69
N ASN A 459 -13.55 -8.33 -25.61
CA ASN A 459 -12.11 -8.12 -25.57
C ASN A 459 -11.65 -6.72 -26.03
N ARG A 460 -12.57 -5.75 -26.21
CA ARG A 460 -12.20 -4.37 -26.52
C ARG A 460 -11.89 -3.60 -25.23
N PRO A 461 -10.95 -2.64 -25.25
CA PRO A 461 -10.74 -1.74 -24.12
C PRO A 461 -12.02 -0.94 -23.80
N LEU A 462 -12.37 -0.89 -22.51
CA LEU A 462 -13.49 -0.09 -22.03
C LEU A 462 -13.15 1.40 -22.13
N LYS A 463 -14.11 2.22 -22.59
CA LYS A 463 -13.91 3.67 -22.72
C LYS A 463 -13.96 4.38 -21.38
N SER A 464 -12.87 5.07 -21.04
CA SER A 464 -12.73 5.83 -19.79
C SER A 464 -13.36 7.23 -19.84
N LEU A 465 -13.37 7.96 -18.72
CA LEU A 465 -13.87 9.33 -18.65
C LEU A 465 -13.07 10.29 -19.55
N SER A 466 -11.74 10.19 -19.56
CA SER A 466 -10.88 11.03 -20.41
C SER A 466 -11.16 10.79 -21.90
N GLU A 467 -11.34 9.54 -22.31
CA GLU A 467 -11.62 9.16 -23.70
C GLU A 467 -12.99 9.63 -24.19
N ARG A 468 -13.97 9.81 -23.28
CA ARG A 468 -15.26 10.42 -23.61
C ARG A 468 -15.16 11.93 -23.84
N LEU A 469 -14.14 12.58 -23.27
CA LEU A 469 -13.92 14.02 -23.40
C LEU A 469 -13.05 14.37 -24.61
N HIS A 470 -12.02 13.56 -24.90
CA HIS A 470 -11.00 13.84 -25.91
C HIS A 470 -11.17 13.03 -27.20
N GLY A 471 -10.41 13.41 -28.25
CA GLY A 471 -10.40 12.72 -29.55
C GLY A 471 -11.47 13.20 -30.54
N LYS A 472 -11.43 12.66 -31.77
CA LYS A 472 -12.36 13.03 -32.87
C LYS A 472 -13.83 12.80 -32.51
N HIS A 473 -14.10 11.76 -31.72
CA HIS A 473 -15.45 11.41 -31.26
C HIS A 473 -15.73 11.87 -29.82
N GLY A 474 -14.83 12.65 -29.21
CA GLY A 474 -14.98 13.17 -27.85
C GLY A 474 -16.00 14.29 -27.78
N ARG A 475 -16.57 14.51 -26.59
CA ARG A 475 -17.61 15.53 -26.37
C ARG A 475 -17.21 16.94 -26.81
N LEU A 476 -15.95 17.34 -26.61
CA LEU A 476 -15.49 18.68 -26.97
C LEU A 476 -15.58 18.94 -28.48
N ARG A 477 -15.10 18.00 -29.31
CA ARG A 477 -15.01 18.20 -30.78
C ARG A 477 -16.30 17.91 -31.54
N ARG A 478 -17.23 17.15 -30.94
CA ARG A 478 -18.44 16.67 -31.63
C ARG A 478 -19.71 17.40 -31.20
N ASN A 479 -19.75 17.85 -29.95
CA ASN A 479 -20.99 18.34 -29.34
C ASN A 479 -20.88 19.79 -28.83
N LEU A 480 -19.69 20.39 -28.83
CA LEU A 480 -19.44 21.70 -28.22
C LEU A 480 -18.69 22.67 -29.16
N LEU A 481 -17.74 22.14 -29.95
CA LEU A 481 -17.14 22.79 -31.13
C LEU A 481 -17.85 22.30 -32.39
#